data_AF-A0A266Q8X9-F1
#
_entry.id   AF-A0A266Q8X9-F1
#
_cell.length_a   1.000
_cell.length_b   1.000
_cell.length_c   1.000
_cell.angle_alpha   90.00
_cell.angle_beta   90.00
_cell.angle_gamma   90.00
#
_symmetry.space_group_name_H-M   'P 1'
#
loop_
_entity.id
_entity.type
_entity.pdbx_description
1 polymer ?
#
loop_
_entity_poly.entity_id
_entity_poly.type
_entity_poly.pdbx_seq_one_letter_code
_entity_poly.pdbx_strand_id
1 'polypeptide(L)'
;MIKLSHTIAVTLGALILGGCATTTPPSADTQQVATAAEKILRDHVYYNELFTSCAALGGEIEVDAINIQQNWLNANATLVAAADSYYSQQQASNSFEYGKLTLAPTAIRLALEASQQARDELSLNKRSPANQQKTCAFKLAQMTQASLPLSNQPLIASTQAELLTHQPLDENILDIPHLAGGIKAIAGGKSFFTINKNHQAICTDAYTLVIANDWPKEAYANFCGDRAVEVLVCDWGKCDTKKL
;
A
#
# COMPACT_ATOMS: atom_id res chain seq x y z
N MET A 1 -1.80 33.85 -88.90
CA MET A 1 -0.78 34.50 -88.06
C MET A 1 -1.20 34.36 -86.61
N ILE A 2 -0.22 34.09 -85.73
CA ILE A 2 -0.30 34.03 -84.25
C ILE A 2 -0.75 32.66 -83.66
N LYS A 3 0.23 32.07 -82.97
CA LYS A 3 0.25 30.84 -82.15
C LYS A 3 -0.57 31.03 -80.87
N LEU A 4 -0.96 29.93 -80.20
CA LEU A 4 -0.72 29.79 -78.75
C LEU A 4 -0.83 28.31 -78.31
N SER A 5 0.34 27.72 -78.03
CA SER A 5 0.51 26.39 -77.45
C SER A 5 0.04 26.37 -76.00
N HIS A 6 -0.72 25.35 -75.62
CA HIS A 6 -1.18 25.15 -74.24
C HIS A 6 -0.11 24.38 -73.45
N THR A 7 0.45 25.04 -72.44
CA THR A 7 1.37 24.48 -71.46
C THR A 7 0.58 23.76 -70.37
N ILE A 8 0.87 22.47 -70.18
CA ILE A 8 0.31 21.62 -69.14
C ILE A 8 0.85 22.05 -67.77
N ALA A 9 -0.03 22.43 -66.85
CA ALA A 9 0.29 22.68 -65.46
C ALA A 9 0.27 21.35 -64.68
N VAL A 10 1.43 20.92 -64.18
CA VAL A 10 1.55 19.77 -63.27
C VAL A 10 1.53 20.28 -61.83
N THR A 11 0.45 19.99 -61.13
CA THR A 11 0.22 20.18 -59.70
C THR A 11 1.03 19.15 -58.91
N LEU A 12 2.03 19.60 -58.14
CA LEU A 12 2.74 18.75 -57.18
C LEU A 12 2.32 19.13 -55.75
N GLY A 13 1.25 18.51 -55.28
CA GLY A 13 0.80 18.61 -53.89
C GLY A 13 1.63 17.67 -53.02
N ALA A 14 2.61 18.20 -52.30
CA ALA A 14 3.34 17.48 -51.27
C ALA A 14 2.45 17.33 -50.02
N LEU A 15 1.80 16.18 -49.89
CA LEU A 15 1.19 15.74 -48.63
C LEU A 15 2.31 15.45 -47.62
N ILE A 16 2.49 16.37 -46.68
CA ILE A 16 3.35 16.20 -45.52
C ILE A 16 2.62 15.24 -44.57
N LEU A 17 2.93 13.95 -44.67
CA LEU A 17 2.59 12.95 -43.66
C LEU A 17 3.41 13.23 -42.40
N GLY A 18 2.94 14.21 -41.61
CA GLY A 18 3.37 14.39 -40.23
C GLY A 18 2.81 13.24 -39.39
N GLY A 19 3.51 12.10 -39.40
CA GLY A 19 3.27 11.05 -38.42
C GLY A 19 3.62 11.60 -37.04
N CYS A 20 2.60 11.80 -36.19
CA CYS A 20 2.80 11.97 -34.76
C CYS A 20 3.44 10.68 -34.23
N ALA A 21 4.78 10.63 -34.22
CA ALA A 21 5.51 9.70 -33.40
C ALA A 21 5.21 10.10 -31.96
N THR A 22 4.18 9.47 -31.38
CA THR A 22 4.02 9.45 -29.93
C THR A 22 5.28 8.80 -29.38
N THR A 23 6.19 9.62 -28.88
CA THR A 23 7.31 9.16 -28.07
C THR A 23 6.68 8.40 -26.91
N THR A 24 6.79 7.08 -26.91
CA THR A 24 6.42 6.26 -25.77
C THR A 24 7.06 6.89 -24.55
N PRO A 25 6.30 7.27 -23.51
CA PRO A 25 6.88 7.82 -22.29
C PRO A 25 7.98 6.88 -21.82
N PRO A 26 9.13 7.39 -21.35
CA PRO A 26 10.16 6.53 -20.78
C PRO A 26 9.51 5.67 -19.69
N SER A 27 9.78 4.36 -19.74
CA SER A 27 9.30 3.42 -18.72
C SER A 27 9.72 3.93 -17.35
N ALA A 28 8.79 4.01 -16.39
CA ALA A 28 9.09 4.45 -15.04
C ALA A 28 10.20 3.58 -14.44
N ASP A 29 11.09 4.20 -13.66
CA ASP A 29 12.13 3.48 -12.92
C ASP A 29 11.47 2.46 -11.98
N THR A 30 11.87 1.20 -12.06
CA THR A 30 11.32 0.09 -11.25
C THR A 30 11.35 0.40 -9.75
N GLN A 31 12.37 1.13 -9.28
CA GLN A 31 12.45 1.55 -7.88
C GLN A 31 11.37 2.60 -7.53
N GLN A 32 11.06 3.51 -8.45
CA GLN A 32 9.99 4.49 -8.26
C GLN A 32 8.62 3.81 -8.23
N VAL A 33 8.39 2.83 -9.11
CA VAL A 33 7.15 2.04 -9.14
C VAL A 33 6.97 1.27 -7.83
N ALA A 34 8.02 0.64 -7.31
CA ALA A 34 8.00 -0.04 -6.02
C ALA A 34 7.71 0.93 -4.86
N THR A 35 8.33 2.10 -4.86
CA THR A 35 8.11 3.13 -3.85
C THR A 35 6.67 3.66 -3.90
N ALA A 36 6.12 3.86 -5.11
CA ALA A 36 4.75 4.28 -5.30
C ALA A 36 3.75 3.21 -4.85
N ALA A 37 3.99 1.94 -5.17
CA ALA A 37 3.16 0.81 -4.72
C ALA A 37 3.13 0.73 -3.19
N GLU A 38 4.29 0.77 -2.52
CA GLU A 38 4.35 0.76 -1.05
C GLU A 38 3.58 1.94 -0.46
N LYS A 39 3.73 3.14 -1.04
CA LYS A 39 3.02 4.33 -0.58
C LYS A 39 1.50 4.21 -0.75
N ILE A 40 1.03 3.72 -1.89
CA ILE A 40 -0.41 3.49 -2.14
C ILE A 40 -0.98 2.55 -1.07
N LEU A 41 -0.28 1.45 -0.79
CA LEU A 41 -0.70 0.49 0.24
C LEU A 41 -0.67 1.08 1.64
N ARG A 42 0.35 1.88 1.97
CA ARG A 42 0.44 2.57 3.27
C ARG A 42 -0.70 3.58 3.44
N ASP A 43 -0.97 4.39 2.42
CA ASP A 43 -2.08 5.36 2.42
C ASP A 43 -3.43 4.63 2.53
N HIS A 44 -3.63 3.52 1.81
CA HIS A 44 -4.84 2.69 1.86
C HIS A 44 -5.13 2.20 3.28
N VAL A 45 -4.14 1.57 3.94
CA VAL A 45 -4.31 1.07 5.31
C VAL A 45 -4.55 2.20 6.30
N TYR A 46 -3.80 3.31 6.16
CA TYR A 46 -3.95 4.49 7.01
C TYR A 46 -5.38 5.06 6.92
N TYR A 47 -5.89 5.27 5.71
CA TYR A 47 -7.23 5.82 5.53
C TYR A 47 -8.31 4.84 5.97
N ASN A 48 -8.15 3.55 5.69
CA ASN A 48 -9.11 2.54 6.14
C ASN A 48 -9.23 2.49 7.69
N GLU A 49 -8.09 2.55 8.39
CA GLU A 49 -8.08 2.61 9.86
C GLU A 49 -8.71 3.92 10.37
N LEU A 50 -8.44 5.06 9.72
CA LEU A 50 -9.02 6.35 10.06
C LEU A 50 -10.54 6.33 9.94
N PHE A 51 -11.06 5.86 8.80
CA PHE A 51 -12.50 5.75 8.55
C PHE A 51 -13.16 4.80 9.54
N THR A 52 -12.59 3.61 9.74
CA THR A 52 -13.12 2.60 10.66
C THR A 52 -13.14 3.13 12.10
N SER A 53 -12.07 3.79 12.54
CA SER A 53 -11.98 4.38 13.88
C SER A 53 -13.02 5.48 14.12
N CYS A 54 -13.28 6.31 13.11
CA CYS A 54 -14.29 7.35 13.19
C CYS A 54 -15.71 6.79 13.08
N ALA A 55 -15.93 5.80 12.22
CA ALA A 55 -17.22 5.13 12.09
C ALA A 55 -17.67 4.45 13.39
N ALA A 56 -16.73 3.86 14.14
CA ALA A 56 -17.00 3.24 15.43
C ALA A 56 -17.53 4.20 16.52
N LEU A 57 -17.47 5.52 16.31
CA LEU A 57 -18.05 6.51 17.25
C LEU A 57 -19.58 6.64 17.11
N GLY A 58 -20.17 6.16 16.02
CA GLY A 58 -21.60 6.21 15.75
C GLY A 58 -22.15 7.61 15.41
N GLY A 59 -23.46 7.66 15.15
CA GLY A 59 -24.19 8.90 14.89
C GLY A 59 -23.85 9.52 13.54
N GLU A 60 -23.84 10.86 13.45
CA GLU A 60 -23.54 11.56 12.19
C GLU A 60 -22.11 11.29 11.69
N ILE A 61 -21.15 11.13 12.61
CA ILE A 61 -19.75 10.83 12.27
C ILE A 61 -19.60 9.49 11.55
N GLU A 62 -20.43 8.51 11.90
CA GLU A 62 -20.43 7.21 11.21
C GLU A 62 -20.86 7.34 9.76
N VAL A 63 -21.95 8.07 9.51
CA VAL A 63 -22.47 8.31 8.17
C VAL A 63 -21.43 9.05 7.33
N ASP A 64 -20.80 10.08 7.89
CA ASP A 64 -19.75 10.85 7.20
C ASP A 64 -18.52 9.99 6.89
N ALA A 65 -18.05 9.19 7.86
CA ALA A 65 -16.89 8.32 7.67
C ALA A 65 -17.13 7.29 6.57
N ILE A 66 -18.29 6.63 6.57
CA ILE A 66 -18.67 5.64 5.55
C ILE A 66 -18.79 6.30 4.17
N ASN A 67 -19.44 7.46 4.07
CA ASN A 67 -19.59 8.17 2.80
C ASN A 67 -18.24 8.58 2.20
N ILE A 68 -17.33 9.10 3.04
CA ILE A 68 -15.99 9.49 2.59
C ILE A 68 -15.15 8.27 2.23
N GLN A 69 -15.25 7.17 2.99
CA GLN A 69 -14.59 5.91 2.67
C GLN A 69 -15.03 5.40 1.30
N GLN A 70 -16.34 5.38 1.01
CA GLN A 70 -16.86 4.96 -0.28
C GLN A 70 -16.36 5.84 -1.43
N ASN A 71 -16.34 7.16 -1.24
CA ASN A 71 -15.79 8.08 -2.23
C ASN A 71 -14.29 7.85 -2.46
N TRP A 72 -13.54 7.59 -1.39
CA TRP A 72 -12.12 7.28 -1.48
C TRP A 72 -11.87 5.96 -2.21
N LEU A 73 -12.64 4.90 -1.90
CA LEU A 73 -12.55 3.61 -2.58
C LEU A 73 -12.90 3.75 -4.06
N ASN A 74 -13.99 4.44 -4.41
CA ASN A 74 -14.37 4.68 -5.80
C ASN A 74 -13.28 5.40 -6.61
N ALA A 75 -12.49 6.26 -5.97
CA ALA A 75 -11.40 6.97 -6.63
C ALA A 75 -10.10 6.17 -6.74
N ASN A 76 -9.87 5.18 -5.86
CA ASN A 76 -8.54 4.59 -5.66
C ASN A 76 -8.48 3.06 -5.78
N ALA A 77 -9.63 2.40 -5.77
CA ALA A 77 -9.78 0.94 -5.75
C ALA A 77 -8.85 0.20 -6.72
N THR A 78 -8.96 0.51 -8.01
CA THR A 78 -8.15 -0.14 -9.05
C THR A 78 -6.65 0.09 -8.86
N LEU A 79 -6.25 1.29 -8.42
CA LEU A 79 -4.85 1.61 -8.19
C LEU A 79 -4.29 0.89 -6.95
N VAL A 80 -5.11 0.72 -5.90
CA VAL A 80 -4.76 -0.08 -4.72
C VAL A 80 -4.59 -1.55 -5.10
N ALA A 81 -5.51 -2.12 -5.88
CA ALA A 81 -5.42 -3.51 -6.34
C ALA A 81 -4.17 -3.75 -7.19
N ALA A 82 -3.86 -2.83 -8.11
CA ALA A 82 -2.65 -2.85 -8.92
C ALA A 82 -1.38 -2.76 -8.08
N ALA A 83 -1.34 -1.86 -7.10
CA ALA A 83 -0.23 -1.71 -6.17
C ALA A 83 -0.02 -2.97 -5.31
N ASP A 84 -1.09 -3.58 -4.81
CA ASP A 84 -1.01 -4.81 -4.00
C ASP A 84 -0.50 -6.01 -4.81
N SER A 85 -0.97 -6.15 -6.05
CA SER A 85 -0.49 -7.16 -6.98
C SER A 85 1.00 -6.98 -7.31
N TYR A 86 1.42 -5.75 -7.65
CA TYR A 86 2.82 -5.44 -7.91
C TYR A 86 3.69 -5.70 -6.66
N TYR A 87 3.27 -5.18 -5.51
CA TYR A 87 3.98 -5.36 -4.25
C TYR A 87 4.11 -6.84 -3.86
N SER A 88 3.06 -7.63 -4.07
CA SER A 88 3.07 -9.07 -3.81
C SER A 88 4.09 -9.81 -4.69
N GLN A 89 4.22 -9.42 -5.96
CA GLN A 89 5.24 -9.96 -6.86
C GLN A 89 6.65 -9.61 -6.38
N GLN A 90 6.88 -8.38 -5.92
CA GLN A 90 8.17 -7.95 -5.36
C GLN A 90 8.55 -8.69 -4.08
N GLN A 91 7.56 -9.05 -3.25
CA GLN A 91 7.80 -9.75 -1.98
C GLN A 91 7.78 -11.28 -2.11
N ALA A 92 7.59 -11.84 -3.30
CA ALA A 92 7.44 -13.29 -3.49
C ALA A 92 8.60 -14.09 -2.88
N SER A 93 9.85 -13.64 -3.05
CA SER A 93 11.04 -14.31 -2.47
C SER A 93 11.17 -14.14 -0.95
N ASN A 94 10.55 -13.10 -0.39
CA ASN A 94 10.63 -12.73 1.03
C ASN A 94 9.37 -13.15 1.80
N SER A 95 8.56 -14.02 1.19
CA SER A 95 7.32 -14.54 1.77
C SER A 95 7.51 -15.91 2.43
N PHE A 96 6.58 -16.28 3.29
CA PHE A 96 6.55 -17.58 3.97
C PHE A 96 5.12 -18.02 4.25
N GLU A 97 4.95 -19.34 4.37
CA GLU A 97 3.66 -19.93 4.72
C GLU A 97 3.50 -19.99 6.25
N TYR A 98 2.38 -19.48 6.74
CA TYR A 98 1.97 -19.62 8.14
C TYR A 98 0.45 -19.63 8.26
N GLY A 99 -0.11 -20.57 9.01
CA GLY A 99 -1.56 -20.63 9.21
C GLY A 99 -2.39 -20.80 7.92
N LYS A 100 -1.82 -21.41 6.87
CA LYS A 100 -2.39 -21.51 5.50
C LYS A 100 -2.47 -20.19 4.74
N LEU A 101 -1.72 -19.18 5.18
CA LEU A 101 -1.57 -17.91 4.50
C LEU A 101 -0.13 -17.76 4.02
N THR A 102 0.03 -17.21 2.82
CA THR A 102 1.30 -16.67 2.36
C THR A 102 1.47 -15.27 2.93
N LEU A 103 2.49 -15.08 3.77
CA LEU A 103 2.74 -13.83 4.47
C LEU A 103 4.09 -13.25 4.07
N ALA A 104 4.19 -11.92 4.05
CA ALA A 104 5.47 -11.22 3.98
C ALA A 104 5.64 -10.33 5.23
N PRO A 105 6.73 -10.47 6.01
CA PRO A 105 6.90 -9.66 7.22
C PRO A 105 6.85 -8.16 6.96
N THR A 106 7.42 -7.71 5.84
CA THR A 106 7.39 -6.31 5.39
C THR A 106 5.96 -5.80 5.16
N ALA A 107 5.09 -6.63 4.58
CA ALA A 107 3.67 -6.30 4.40
C ALA A 107 2.93 -6.17 5.73
N ILE A 108 3.18 -7.11 6.66
CA ILE A 108 2.61 -7.07 8.01
C ILE A 108 3.05 -5.79 8.72
N ARG A 109 4.35 -5.51 8.74
CA ARG A 109 4.89 -4.31 9.38
C ARG A 109 4.30 -3.03 8.78
N LEU A 110 4.21 -2.94 7.45
CA LEU A 110 3.58 -1.81 6.76
C LEU A 110 2.15 -1.59 7.25
N ALA A 111 1.34 -2.65 7.29
CA ALA A 111 -0.04 -2.55 7.73
C ALA A 111 -0.14 -2.09 9.19
N LEU A 112 0.67 -2.68 10.09
CA LEU A 112 0.67 -2.31 11.50
C LEU A 112 1.10 -0.86 11.74
N GLU A 113 2.16 -0.40 11.07
CA GLU A 113 2.66 0.96 11.17
C GLU A 113 1.64 1.97 10.64
N ALA A 114 1.05 1.71 9.47
CA ALA A 114 0.07 2.59 8.85
C ALA A 114 -1.20 2.72 9.70
N SER A 115 -1.73 1.60 10.21
CA SER A 115 -2.87 1.64 11.13
C SER A 115 -2.50 2.33 12.44
N GLN A 116 -1.30 2.10 12.97
CA GLN A 116 -0.86 2.74 14.21
C GLN A 116 -0.74 4.25 14.04
N GLN A 117 -0.19 4.71 12.91
CA GLN A 117 -0.14 6.13 12.56
C GLN A 117 -1.53 6.77 12.57
N ALA A 118 -2.53 6.14 11.94
CA ALA A 118 -3.90 6.63 11.93
C ALA A 118 -4.49 6.71 13.36
N ARG A 119 -4.31 5.66 14.17
CA ARG A 119 -4.76 5.64 15.56
C ARG A 119 -4.10 6.71 16.42
N ASP A 120 -2.80 6.92 16.27
CA ASP A 120 -2.05 7.91 17.02
C ASP A 120 -2.46 9.33 16.62
N GLU A 121 -2.67 9.58 15.34
CA GLU A 121 -3.14 10.87 14.86
C GLU A 121 -4.53 11.24 15.41
N LEU A 122 -5.46 10.27 15.44
CA LEU A 122 -6.77 10.48 16.05
C LEU A 122 -6.69 10.55 17.58
N SER A 123 -5.86 9.70 18.21
CA SER A 123 -5.68 9.59 19.67
C SER A 123 -7.02 9.53 20.43
N LEU A 124 -8.01 8.81 19.91
CA LEU A 124 -9.40 8.86 20.42
C LEU A 124 -9.49 8.43 21.89
N ASN A 125 -8.78 7.38 22.28
CA ASN A 125 -8.77 6.85 23.65
C ASN A 125 -8.22 7.84 24.71
N LYS A 126 -7.51 8.89 24.30
CA LYS A 126 -6.98 9.95 25.17
C LYS A 126 -7.92 11.17 25.25
N ARG A 127 -9.11 11.11 24.63
CA ARG A 127 -10.04 12.23 24.49
C ARG A 127 -11.38 11.90 25.14
N SER A 128 -12.09 12.94 25.61
CA SER A 128 -13.49 12.80 26.03
C SER A 128 -14.38 12.46 24.82
N PRO A 129 -15.56 11.82 25.02
CA PRO A 129 -16.44 11.42 23.91
C PRO A 129 -16.79 12.57 22.95
N ALA A 130 -17.15 13.74 23.47
CA ALA A 130 -17.43 14.91 22.63
C ALA A 130 -16.21 15.38 21.80
N ASN A 131 -14.99 15.24 22.35
CA ASN A 131 -13.76 15.60 21.65
C ASN A 131 -13.32 14.52 20.66
N GLN A 132 -13.69 13.25 20.85
CA GLN A 132 -13.49 12.19 19.85
C GLN A 132 -14.29 12.51 18.58
N GLN A 133 -15.59 12.80 18.73
CA GLN A 133 -16.45 13.17 17.60
C GLN A 133 -15.92 14.40 16.85
N LYS A 134 -15.55 15.47 17.58
CA LYS A 134 -14.96 16.68 16.96
C LYS A 134 -13.65 16.40 16.24
N THR A 135 -12.80 15.53 16.79
CA THR A 135 -11.52 15.16 16.16
C THR A 135 -11.76 14.43 14.85
N CYS A 136 -12.68 13.47 14.85
CA CYS A 136 -13.07 12.76 13.63
C CYS A 136 -13.72 13.68 12.61
N ALA A 137 -14.70 14.50 12.99
CA ALA A 137 -15.33 15.47 12.10
C ALA A 137 -14.29 16.37 11.42
N PHE A 138 -13.35 16.91 12.21
CA PHE A 138 -12.29 17.76 11.70
C PHE A 138 -11.35 17.04 10.73
N LYS A 139 -11.01 15.77 11.01
CA LYS A 139 -10.14 14.98 10.13
C LYS A 139 -10.83 14.58 8.83
N LEU A 140 -12.07 14.11 8.92
CA LEU A 140 -12.90 13.79 7.76
C LEU A 140 -13.12 15.01 6.86
N ALA A 141 -13.39 16.18 7.44
CA ALA A 141 -13.59 17.42 6.68
C ALA A 141 -12.34 17.92 5.93
N GLN A 142 -11.14 17.50 6.33
CA GLN A 142 -9.90 17.81 5.60
C GLN A 142 -9.73 16.97 4.33
N MET A 143 -10.51 15.90 4.16
CA MET A 143 -10.46 15.04 2.99
C MET A 143 -11.32 15.64 1.88
N THR A 144 -10.73 16.54 1.09
CA THR A 144 -11.45 17.20 -0.03
C THR A 144 -11.50 16.32 -1.28
N GLN A 145 -12.55 16.43 -2.09
CA GLN A 145 -12.68 15.66 -3.34
C GLN A 145 -11.48 15.81 -4.29
N ALA A 146 -10.83 16.98 -4.31
CA ALA A 146 -9.65 17.21 -5.15
C ALA A 146 -8.40 16.47 -4.66
N SER A 147 -8.31 16.19 -3.36
CA SER A 147 -7.18 15.48 -2.74
C SER A 147 -7.43 13.99 -2.51
N LEU A 148 -8.65 13.49 -2.74
CA LEU A 148 -9.00 12.08 -2.55
C LEU A 148 -8.28 11.13 -3.53
N PRO A 149 -8.17 11.44 -4.84
CA PRO A 149 -7.49 10.54 -5.76
C PRO A 149 -5.98 10.52 -5.49
N LEU A 150 -5.45 9.35 -5.16
CA LEU A 150 -4.02 9.11 -4.98
C LEU A 150 -3.23 9.43 -6.25
N SER A 151 -3.84 9.30 -7.43
CA SER A 151 -3.26 9.68 -8.72
C SER A 151 -2.89 11.16 -8.83
N ASN A 152 -3.42 12.03 -7.97
CA ASN A 152 -3.06 13.44 -7.96
C ASN A 152 -1.72 13.69 -7.24
N GLN A 153 -1.18 12.70 -6.53
CA GLN A 153 0.12 12.81 -5.88
C GLN A 153 1.26 12.62 -6.89
N PRO A 154 2.27 13.50 -6.96
CA PRO A 154 3.27 13.47 -8.04
C PRO A 154 4.00 12.13 -8.23
N LEU A 155 4.39 11.47 -7.14
CA LEU A 155 5.08 10.16 -7.18
C LEU A 155 4.18 9.06 -7.79
N ILE A 156 2.89 9.12 -7.52
CA ILE A 156 1.91 8.15 -7.99
C ILE A 156 1.50 8.46 -9.42
N ALA A 157 1.26 9.74 -9.73
CA ALA A 157 0.93 10.22 -11.08
C ALA A 157 1.96 9.76 -12.13
N SER A 158 3.25 9.84 -11.80
CA SER A 158 4.33 9.46 -12.72
C SER A 158 4.48 7.95 -12.92
N THR A 159 3.90 7.13 -12.06
CA THR A 159 4.05 5.65 -12.06
C THR A 159 2.73 4.92 -12.34
N GLN A 160 1.61 5.64 -12.39
CA GLN A 160 0.26 5.08 -12.49
C GLN A 160 0.09 4.15 -13.68
N ALA A 161 0.52 4.57 -14.88
CA ALA A 161 0.35 3.76 -16.09
C ALA A 161 1.05 2.40 -15.98
N GLU A 162 2.25 2.37 -15.38
CA GLU A 162 3.00 1.13 -15.14
C GLU A 162 2.31 0.26 -14.09
N LEU A 163 1.92 0.83 -12.95
CA LEU A 163 1.23 0.09 -11.89
C LEU A 163 -0.04 -0.59 -12.43
N LEU A 164 -0.83 0.10 -13.24
CA LEU A 164 -2.07 -0.44 -13.81
C LEU A 164 -1.84 -1.64 -14.75
N THR A 165 -0.62 -1.87 -15.25
CA THR A 165 -0.31 -3.10 -16.00
C THR A 165 -0.31 -4.35 -15.12
N HIS A 166 -0.19 -4.18 -13.79
CA HIS A 166 -0.20 -5.26 -12.80
C HIS A 166 -1.59 -5.47 -12.15
N GLN A 167 -2.63 -4.79 -12.64
CA GLN A 167 -3.99 -4.95 -12.13
C GLN A 167 -4.42 -6.43 -12.21
N PRO A 168 -4.90 -7.02 -11.10
CA PRO A 168 -5.40 -8.39 -11.12
C PRO A 168 -6.70 -8.49 -11.93
N LEU A 169 -6.97 -9.67 -12.50
CA LEU A 169 -8.21 -9.94 -13.24
C LEU A 169 -9.45 -9.97 -12.33
N ASP A 170 -9.26 -10.29 -11.05
CA ASP A 170 -10.30 -10.28 -10.03
C ASP A 170 -9.96 -9.17 -9.02
N GLU A 171 -10.80 -8.13 -8.98
CA GLU A 171 -10.63 -6.99 -8.08
C GLU A 171 -11.27 -7.30 -6.73
N ASN A 172 -10.55 -8.05 -5.88
CA ASN A 172 -10.91 -8.15 -4.47
C ASN A 172 -9.99 -7.25 -3.63
N ILE A 173 -10.46 -6.04 -3.32
CA ILE A 173 -9.68 -5.09 -2.54
C ILE A 173 -9.89 -5.39 -1.07
N LEU A 174 -8.80 -5.81 -0.43
CA LEU A 174 -8.73 -6.01 1.00
C LEU A 174 -8.41 -4.69 1.69
N ASP A 175 -8.87 -4.53 2.93
CA ASP A 175 -8.58 -3.39 3.81
C ASP A 175 -7.09 -3.18 4.12
N ILE A 176 -6.28 -4.21 3.86
CA ILE A 176 -4.84 -4.29 4.11
C ILE A 176 -4.18 -5.05 2.96
N PRO A 177 -2.85 -4.93 2.76
CA PRO A 177 -2.14 -5.68 1.74
C PRO A 177 -2.36 -7.19 1.86
N HIS A 178 -2.47 -7.90 0.74
CA HIS A 178 -2.75 -9.34 0.73
C HIS A 178 -1.75 -10.13 1.59
N LEU A 179 -0.45 -9.87 1.43
CA LEU A 179 0.62 -10.55 2.16
C LEU A 179 0.72 -10.13 3.64
N ALA A 180 -0.06 -9.15 4.11
CA ALA A 180 -0.17 -8.85 5.54
C ALA A 180 -1.11 -9.82 6.27
N GLY A 181 -1.99 -10.53 5.55
CA GLY A 181 -2.77 -11.67 6.05
C GLY A 181 -3.67 -11.41 7.26
N GLY A 182 -4.07 -10.16 7.50
CA GLY A 182 -4.96 -9.84 8.63
C GLY A 182 -4.27 -9.76 9.99
N ILE A 183 -2.94 -9.84 10.03
CA ILE A 183 -2.18 -9.85 11.28
C ILE A 183 -2.34 -8.50 12.00
N LYS A 184 -2.77 -8.55 13.26
CA LYS A 184 -2.94 -7.40 14.14
C LYS A 184 -1.77 -7.30 15.11
N ALA A 185 -1.57 -6.12 15.68
CA ALA A 185 -0.58 -5.93 16.73
C ALA A 185 -0.95 -6.79 17.95
N ILE A 186 -0.06 -7.71 18.30
CA ILE A 186 -0.21 -8.63 19.43
C ILE A 186 1.01 -8.57 20.33
N ALA A 187 0.82 -8.83 21.62
CA ALA A 187 1.90 -8.86 22.58
C ALA A 187 2.82 -10.07 22.33
N GLY A 188 4.10 -9.92 22.68
CA GLY A 188 5.07 -11.00 22.61
C GLY A 188 4.73 -12.16 23.55
N GLY A 189 5.00 -13.38 23.07
CA GLY A 189 4.79 -14.62 23.83
C GLY A 189 5.96 -14.97 24.74
N LYS A 190 6.02 -16.23 25.16
CA LYS A 190 7.04 -16.74 26.08
C LYS A 190 8.45 -16.74 25.45
N SER A 191 8.55 -17.00 24.14
CA SER A 191 9.86 -17.02 23.46
C SER A 191 10.34 -15.61 23.08
N PHE A 192 9.45 -14.62 23.08
CA PHE A 192 9.72 -13.29 22.52
C PHE A 192 10.96 -12.63 23.12
N PHE A 193 11.09 -12.62 24.45
CA PHE A 193 12.19 -11.92 25.11
C PHE A 193 13.56 -12.47 24.69
N THR A 194 13.68 -13.80 24.62
CA THR A 194 14.92 -14.47 24.20
C THR A 194 15.24 -14.18 22.74
N ILE A 195 14.24 -14.27 21.86
CA ILE A 195 14.39 -13.97 20.43
C ILE A 195 14.83 -12.53 20.23
N ASN A 196 14.11 -11.58 20.83
CA ASN A 196 14.37 -10.16 20.68
C ASN A 196 15.76 -9.78 21.23
N LYS A 197 16.15 -10.30 22.40
CA LYS A 197 17.47 -10.04 22.98
C LYS A 197 18.61 -10.60 22.12
N ASN A 198 18.45 -11.81 21.58
CA ASN A 198 19.44 -12.41 20.70
C ASN A 198 19.58 -11.62 19.40
N HIS A 199 18.47 -11.16 18.83
CA HIS A 199 18.46 -10.36 17.60
C HIS A 199 19.12 -8.99 17.79
N GLN A 200 18.82 -8.31 18.90
CA GLN A 200 19.47 -7.04 19.28
C GLN A 200 20.99 -7.14 19.41
N ALA A 201 21.53 -8.32 19.72
CA ALA A 201 22.97 -8.51 19.86
C ALA A 201 23.72 -8.58 18.52
N ILE A 202 23.02 -8.86 17.40
CA ILE A 202 23.62 -9.13 16.09
C ILE A 202 23.26 -8.09 15.03
N CYS A 203 22.36 -7.16 15.34
CA CYS A 203 21.74 -6.28 14.37
C CYS A 203 21.56 -4.86 14.92
N THR A 204 22.07 -3.86 14.20
CA THR A 204 21.77 -2.45 14.45
C THR A 204 20.33 -2.16 14.05
N ASP A 205 19.61 -1.38 14.86
CA ASP A 205 18.18 -1.09 14.65
C ASP A 205 17.33 -2.36 14.57
N ALA A 206 17.63 -3.31 15.47
CA ALA A 206 16.93 -4.57 15.59
C ALA A 206 15.47 -4.36 16.02
N TYR A 207 14.56 -4.91 15.23
CA TYR A 207 13.13 -4.96 15.55
C TYR A 207 12.60 -6.39 15.40
N THR A 208 11.80 -6.83 16.37
CA THR A 208 11.14 -8.15 16.35
C THR A 208 9.64 -7.95 16.23
N LEU A 209 9.09 -8.31 15.08
CA LEU A 209 7.65 -8.36 14.82
C LEU A 209 7.08 -9.65 15.40
N VAL A 210 5.93 -9.56 16.09
CA VAL A 210 5.16 -10.72 16.52
C VAL A 210 4.08 -11.01 15.49
N ILE A 211 4.12 -12.18 14.87
CA ILE A 211 3.15 -12.63 13.86
C ILE A 211 2.02 -13.43 14.52
N ALA A 212 2.37 -14.32 15.45
CA ALA A 212 1.42 -15.13 16.19
C ALA A 212 1.90 -15.43 17.60
N ASN A 213 0.95 -15.54 18.53
CA ASN A 213 1.20 -15.85 19.93
C ASN A 213 0.06 -16.69 20.51
N ASP A 214 -0.04 -17.94 20.04
CA ASP A 214 -1.04 -18.93 20.43
C ASP A 214 -0.34 -20.10 21.12
N TRP A 215 0.21 -19.85 22.32
CA TRP A 215 1.01 -20.84 23.05
C TRP A 215 0.35 -22.24 23.04
N PRO A 216 1.07 -23.30 22.62
CA PRO A 216 2.54 -23.39 22.47
C PRO A 216 3.11 -22.90 21.13
N LYS A 217 2.27 -22.44 20.20
CA LYS A 217 2.70 -22.02 18.86
C LYS A 217 2.89 -20.51 18.79
N GLU A 218 4.07 -20.08 18.36
CA GLU A 218 4.40 -18.67 18.22
C GLU A 218 5.09 -18.43 16.88
N ALA A 219 5.00 -17.22 16.36
CA ALA A 219 5.74 -16.83 15.16
C ALA A 219 6.22 -15.39 15.26
N TYR A 220 7.45 -15.16 14.80
CA TYR A 220 8.13 -13.87 14.89
C TYR A 220 8.89 -13.59 13.60
N ALA A 221 9.11 -12.33 13.28
CA ALA A 221 10.01 -11.93 12.21
C ALA A 221 10.99 -10.88 12.72
N ASN A 222 12.26 -11.10 12.43
CA ASN A 222 13.34 -10.21 12.83
C ASN A 222 13.72 -9.28 11.68
N PHE A 223 13.95 -8.02 12.00
CA PHE A 223 14.28 -6.96 11.05
C PHE A 223 15.59 -6.26 11.41
N CYS A 224 16.37 -5.92 10.39
CA CYS A 224 17.51 -5.00 10.51
C CYS A 224 17.21 -3.73 9.72
N GLY A 225 16.87 -2.65 10.42
CA GLY A 225 16.23 -1.49 9.79
C GLY A 225 14.90 -1.90 9.16
N ASP A 226 14.69 -1.58 7.88
CA ASP A 226 13.44 -1.87 7.17
C ASP A 226 13.40 -3.25 6.49
N ARG A 227 14.50 -4.01 6.57
CA ARG A 227 14.62 -5.32 5.94
C ARG A 227 14.34 -6.44 6.92
N ALA A 228 13.37 -7.29 6.61
CA ALA A 228 13.20 -8.57 7.29
C ALA A 228 14.38 -9.49 6.94
N VAL A 229 15.00 -10.10 7.96
CA VAL A 229 16.18 -10.96 7.79
C VAL A 229 15.90 -12.43 8.08
N GLU A 230 14.87 -12.71 8.87
CA GLU A 230 14.43 -14.07 9.15
C GLU A 230 13.02 -14.09 9.74
N VAL A 231 12.40 -15.27 9.65
CA VAL A 231 11.17 -15.64 10.34
C VAL A 231 11.48 -16.81 11.27
N LEU A 232 10.92 -16.77 12.47
CA LEU A 232 11.02 -17.81 13.48
C LEU A 232 9.63 -18.39 13.75
N VAL A 233 9.48 -19.70 13.63
CA VAL A 233 8.26 -20.42 14.00
C VAL A 233 8.59 -21.32 15.18
N CYS A 234 7.90 -21.11 16.30
CA CYS A 234 8.20 -21.79 17.55
C CYS A 234 7.09 -22.76 17.93
N ASP A 235 7.48 -23.93 18.44
CA ASP A 235 6.59 -24.88 19.11
C ASP A 235 7.21 -25.27 20.47
N TRP A 236 6.46 -25.09 21.55
CA TRP A 236 6.93 -25.31 22.92
C TRP A 236 8.25 -24.57 23.25
N GLY A 237 8.44 -23.37 22.69
CA GLY A 237 9.64 -22.56 22.90
C GLY A 237 10.87 -22.99 22.10
N LYS A 238 10.77 -24.03 21.27
CA LYS A 238 11.81 -24.39 20.30
C LYS A 238 11.45 -23.75 18.96
N CYS A 239 12.36 -22.97 18.40
CA CYS A 239 12.09 -22.17 17.21
C CYS A 239 12.91 -22.65 16.01
N ASP A 240 12.22 -22.89 14.90
CA ASP A 240 12.83 -23.11 13.59
C ASP A 240 12.96 -21.77 12.87
N THR A 241 14.13 -21.54 12.25
CA THR A 241 14.45 -20.27 11.58
C THR A 241 14.46 -20.46 10.07
N LYS A 242 13.75 -19.57 9.37
CA LYS A 242 13.82 -19.40 7.91
C LYS A 242 14.46 -18.05 7.60
N LYS A 243 15.58 -18.04 6.88
CA LYS A 243 16.18 -16.81 6.35
C LYS A 243 15.36 -16.27 5.17
N LEU A 244 15.30 -14.95 5.06
CA LEU A 244 14.66 -14.22 3.96
C LEU A 244 15.74 -13.53 3.12
#